data_AF-A0A2W4LQ65-F1
#
_entry.id   AF-A0A2W4LQ65-F1
#
_cell.length_a   1.000
_cell.length_b   1.000
_cell.length_c   1.000
_cell.angle_alpha   90.00
_cell.angle_beta   90.00
_cell.angle_gamma   90.00
#
_symmetry.space_group_name_H-M   'P 1'
#
loop_
_entity.id
_entity.type
_entity.pdbx_description
1 polymer ?
#
loop_
_entity_poly.entity_id
_entity_poly.type
_entity_poly.pdbx_seq_one_letter_code
_entity_poly.pdbx_strand_id
1 'polypeptide(L)'
;MQADRDERILGALAHASILANIANLAGMIAATLIWATQRERSRFVRAHALQALAYQGAVLLLMTVLFVGWVLCLVLSLLPAVVRPDLYADGGPPPAFWVALLALGLPLGFGVLATLYGLFGAYRVYRGQPFRYLLVGRLVQRELEALAGQAQPPDGAHPPASTPPSDPQIAPPAPAASAPAPPAPAASTPAPPAPAPAEAPPASSDGQTGAPQRAAPDSERPPEPPAAPGA
;
A
#
# COMPACT_ATOMS: atom_id res chain seq x y z
N MET A 1 -21.97 -12.16 -1.24
CA MET A 1 -21.75 -12.52 0.17
C MET A 1 -20.91 -11.42 0.80
N GLN A 2 -21.47 -10.66 1.74
CA GLN A 2 -20.71 -9.66 2.49
C GLN A 2 -19.74 -10.41 3.43
N ALA A 3 -18.50 -9.95 3.52
CA ALA A 3 -17.51 -10.55 4.42
C ALA A 3 -17.90 -10.29 5.87
N ASP A 4 -17.79 -11.32 6.72
CA ASP A 4 -18.04 -11.18 8.15
C ASP A 4 -17.02 -10.22 8.80
N ARG A 5 -17.35 -9.67 9.97
CA ARG A 5 -16.46 -8.74 10.69
C ARG A 5 -15.09 -9.36 10.96
N ASP A 6 -15.04 -10.63 11.32
CA ASP A 6 -13.79 -11.33 11.64
C ASP A 6 -12.93 -11.52 10.38
N GLU A 7 -13.56 -11.84 9.25
CA GLU A 7 -12.88 -11.94 7.95
C GLU A 7 -12.27 -10.60 7.52
N ARG A 8 -12.97 -9.48 7.77
CA ARG A 8 -12.47 -8.14 7.50
C ARG A 8 -11.27 -7.79 8.39
N ILE A 9 -11.32 -8.16 9.67
CA ILE A 9 -10.20 -7.95 10.60
C ILE A 9 -8.99 -8.78 10.15
N LEU A 10 -9.17 -10.06 9.83
CA LEU A 10 -8.08 -10.93 9.38
C LEU A 10 -7.46 -10.46 8.05
N GLY A 11 -8.30 -10.04 7.11
CA GLY A 11 -7.83 -9.43 5.87
C GLY A 11 -7.03 -8.15 6.12
N ALA A 12 -7.52 -7.28 6.99
CA ALA A 12 -6.82 -6.05 7.37
C ALA A 12 -5.50 -6.33 8.08
N LEU A 13 -5.46 -7.31 9.00
CA LEU A 13 -4.25 -7.74 9.70
C LEU A 13 -3.19 -8.28 8.75
N ALA A 14 -3.59 -9.04 7.71
CA ALA A 14 -2.65 -9.52 6.71
C ALA A 14 -1.96 -8.37 5.95
N HIS A 15 -2.67 -7.26 5.70
CA HIS A 15 -2.07 -6.05 5.11
C HIS A 15 -1.23 -5.27 6.14
N ALA A 16 -1.74 -5.09 7.36
CA ALA A 16 -1.07 -4.36 8.43
C ALA A 16 0.22 -5.04 8.91
N SER A 17 0.36 -6.35 8.68
CA SER A 17 1.56 -7.09 9.05
C SER A 17 2.83 -6.55 8.39
N ILE A 18 2.73 -5.80 7.28
CA ILE A 18 3.88 -5.11 6.67
C ILE A 18 4.65 -4.24 7.67
N LEU A 19 4.00 -3.72 8.70
CA LEU A 19 4.64 -2.91 9.74
C LEU A 19 5.68 -3.73 10.53
N ALA A 20 5.42 -5.02 10.74
CA ALA A 20 6.37 -5.91 11.39
C ALA A 20 7.62 -6.15 10.52
N ASN A 21 7.51 -6.04 9.18
CA ASN A 21 8.64 -6.15 8.25
C ASN A 21 9.73 -5.09 8.46
N ILE A 22 9.43 -3.99 9.15
CA ILE A 22 10.41 -2.94 9.47
C ILE A 22 11.49 -3.45 10.42
N ALA A 23 11.12 -4.28 11.40
CA ALA A 23 12.04 -4.82 12.38
C ALA A 23 12.64 -6.17 11.93
N ASN A 24 11.82 -7.03 11.32
CA ASN A 24 12.22 -8.37 10.88
C ASN A 24 11.18 -8.92 9.88
N LEU A 25 11.41 -10.05 9.22
CA LEU A 25 10.45 -10.63 8.26
C LEU A 25 9.13 -11.18 8.89
N ALA A 26 8.78 -10.86 10.14
CA ALA A 26 7.59 -11.39 10.81
C ALA A 26 6.28 -10.99 10.14
N GLY A 27 6.24 -9.85 9.43
CA GLY A 27 5.06 -9.42 8.70
C GLY A 27 4.67 -10.40 7.59
N MET A 28 5.66 -10.85 6.84
CA MET A 28 5.51 -11.85 5.79
C MET A 28 5.07 -13.20 6.36
N ILE A 29 5.65 -13.60 7.49
CA ILE A 29 5.29 -14.83 8.21
C ILE A 29 3.84 -14.76 8.68
N ALA A 30 3.42 -13.65 9.28
CA ALA A 30 2.05 -13.44 9.74
C ALA A 30 1.04 -13.49 8.58
N ALA A 31 1.33 -12.83 7.46
CA ALA A 31 0.48 -12.88 6.26
C ALA A 31 0.39 -14.31 5.69
N THR A 32 1.50 -15.04 5.66
CA THR A 32 1.56 -16.44 5.24
C THR A 32 0.73 -17.33 6.16
N LEU A 33 0.84 -17.14 7.48
CA LEU A 33 0.10 -17.91 8.47
C LEU A 33 -1.41 -17.66 8.37
N ILE A 34 -1.83 -16.40 8.21
CA ILE A 34 -3.24 -16.04 7.97
C ILE A 34 -3.73 -16.70 6.67
N TRP A 35 -2.95 -16.64 5.59
CA TRP A 35 -3.31 -17.30 4.34
C TRP A 35 -3.44 -18.81 4.52
N ALA A 36 -2.44 -19.48 5.10
CA ALA A 36 -2.42 -20.93 5.26
C ALA A 36 -3.58 -21.45 6.11
N THR A 37 -3.91 -20.74 7.20
CA THR A 37 -4.98 -21.14 8.13
C THR A 37 -6.39 -20.83 7.61
N GLN A 38 -6.56 -19.76 6.83
CA GLN A 38 -7.89 -19.28 6.40
C GLN A 38 -8.21 -19.54 4.93
N ARG A 39 -7.27 -20.06 4.12
CA ARG A 39 -7.47 -20.27 2.66
C ARG A 39 -8.67 -21.17 2.33
N GLU A 40 -8.99 -22.13 3.19
CA GLU A 40 -10.07 -23.11 2.97
C GLU A 40 -11.39 -22.64 3.58
N ARG A 41 -11.33 -21.77 4.60
CA ARG A 41 -12.49 -21.27 5.34
C ARG A 41 -13.14 -20.07 4.69
N SER A 42 -12.34 -19.14 4.14
CA SER A 42 -12.85 -17.89 3.57
C SER A 42 -12.17 -17.52 2.27
N ARG A 43 -12.96 -17.39 1.20
CA ARG A 43 -12.48 -16.88 -0.09
C ARG A 43 -12.02 -15.42 0.01
N PHE A 44 -12.65 -14.62 0.88
CA PHE A 44 -12.32 -13.21 1.09
C PHE A 44 -10.96 -13.07 1.77
N VAL A 45 -10.75 -13.73 2.91
CA VAL A 45 -9.47 -13.68 3.65
C VAL A 45 -8.35 -14.25 2.79
N ARG A 46 -8.59 -15.36 2.07
CA ARG A 46 -7.62 -15.94 1.15
C ARG A 46 -7.11 -14.94 0.12
N ALA A 47 -8.02 -14.22 -0.53
CA ALA A 47 -7.67 -13.26 -1.57
C ALA A 47 -6.85 -12.08 -1.00
N HIS A 48 -7.29 -11.51 0.13
CA HIS A 48 -6.59 -10.41 0.78
C HIS A 48 -5.23 -10.81 1.34
N ALA A 49 -5.12 -11.98 1.97
CA ALA A 49 -3.86 -12.48 2.49
C ALA A 49 -2.85 -12.79 1.37
N LEU A 50 -3.29 -13.40 0.26
CA LEU A 50 -2.41 -13.63 -0.90
C LEU A 50 -1.98 -12.30 -1.55
N GLN A 51 -2.90 -11.36 -1.68
CA GLN A 51 -2.62 -10.03 -2.21
C GLN A 51 -1.64 -9.26 -1.32
N ALA A 52 -1.78 -9.35 0.02
CA ALA A 52 -0.85 -8.77 0.97
C ALA A 52 0.54 -9.41 0.87
N LEU A 53 0.60 -10.75 0.77
CA LEU A 53 1.86 -11.49 0.65
C LEU A 53 2.60 -11.12 -0.65
N ALA A 54 1.88 -11.07 -1.77
CA ALA A 54 2.45 -10.66 -3.06
C ALA A 54 2.98 -9.22 -3.01
N TYR A 55 2.24 -8.31 -2.36
CA TYR A 55 2.68 -6.94 -2.18
C TYR A 55 3.93 -6.83 -1.30
N GLN A 56 3.94 -7.48 -0.12
CA GLN A 56 5.09 -7.49 0.77
C GLN A 56 6.33 -8.10 0.11
N GLY A 57 6.16 -9.17 -0.68
CA GLY A 57 7.23 -9.76 -1.48
C GLY A 57 7.78 -8.81 -2.54
N ALA A 58 6.91 -8.10 -3.27
CA ALA A 58 7.32 -7.11 -4.26
C ALA A 58 8.04 -5.91 -3.62
N VAL A 59 7.55 -5.43 -2.49
CA VAL A 59 8.20 -4.36 -1.71
C VAL A 59 9.57 -4.81 -1.23
N LEU A 60 9.68 -6.02 -0.68
CA LEU A 60 10.95 -6.57 -0.23
C LEU A 60 11.96 -6.64 -1.39
N LEU A 61 11.56 -7.20 -2.53
CA LEU A 61 12.43 -7.32 -3.71
C LEU A 61 12.91 -5.95 -4.20
N LEU A 62 12.00 -5.00 -4.39
CA LEU A 62 12.35 -3.66 -4.86
C LEU A 62 13.23 -2.94 -3.84
N MET A 63 12.96 -3.11 -2.55
CA MET A 63 13.76 -2.53 -1.49
C MET A 63 15.18 -3.12 -1.46
N THR A 64 15.34 -4.42 -1.67
CA THR A 64 16.65 -5.07 -1.83
C THR A 64 17.42 -4.49 -3.01
N VAL A 65 16.79 -4.32 -4.18
CA VAL A 65 17.43 -3.72 -5.35
C VAL A 65 17.88 -2.29 -5.08
N LEU A 66 17.01 -1.46 -4.47
CA LEU A 66 17.34 -0.09 -4.12
C LEU A 66 18.50 0.00 -3.12
N PHE A 67 18.49 -0.85 -2.08
CA PHE A 67 19.57 -0.88 -1.09
C PHE A 67 20.90 -1.35 -1.69
N VAL A 68 20.89 -2.42 -2.49
CA VAL A 68 22.10 -2.92 -3.17
C VAL A 68 22.67 -1.86 -4.11
N GLY A 69 21.82 -1.21 -4.91
CA GLY A 69 22.22 -0.11 -5.78
C GLY A 69 22.78 1.08 -4.99
N TRP A 70 22.17 1.43 -3.86
CA TRP A 70 22.65 2.48 -2.98
C TRP A 70 24.02 2.14 -2.36
N VAL A 71 24.20 0.92 -1.83
CA VAL A 71 25.49 0.46 -1.28
C VAL A 71 26.57 0.47 -2.36
N LEU A 72 26.25 0.05 -3.58
CA LEU A 72 27.20 0.11 -4.70
C LEU A 72 27.62 1.55 -5.00
N CYS A 73 26.66 2.48 -5.08
CA CYS A 73 26.95 3.91 -5.23
C CYS A 73 27.83 4.44 -4.10
N LEU A 74 27.55 4.05 -2.84
CA LEU A 74 28.34 4.45 -1.68
C LEU A 74 29.79 3.94 -1.79
N VAL A 75 29.99 2.67 -2.10
CA VAL A 75 31.33 2.08 -2.26
C VAL A 75 32.09 2.74 -3.41
N LEU A 76 31.46 2.91 -4.57
CA LEU A 76 32.07 3.56 -5.73
C LEU A 76 32.40 5.03 -5.45
N SER A 77 31.62 5.71 -4.61
CA SER A 77 31.88 7.10 -4.23
C SER A 77 33.15 7.28 -3.41
N LEU A 78 33.59 6.23 -2.69
CA LEU A 78 34.80 6.23 -1.87
C LEU A 78 36.05 5.78 -2.64
N LEU A 79 35.87 5.14 -3.80
CA LEU A 79 36.97 4.64 -4.63
C LEU A 79 38.03 5.71 -4.97
N PRO A 80 37.68 6.97 -5.31
CA PRO A 80 38.67 8.01 -5.59
C PRO A 80 39.59 8.31 -4.40
N ALA A 81 39.06 8.29 -3.17
CA ALA A 81 39.85 8.53 -1.97
C ALA A 81 40.85 7.40 -1.69
N VAL A 82 40.52 6.17 -2.09
CA VAL A 82 41.40 5.00 -1.95
C VAL A 82 42.48 4.98 -3.03
N VAL A 83 42.12 5.29 -4.28
CA VAL A 83 43.03 5.19 -5.43
C VAL A 83 43.96 6.41 -5.55
N ARG A 84 43.51 7.60 -5.11
CA ARG A 84 44.29 8.85 -5.16
C ARG A 84 44.18 9.60 -3.83
N PRO A 85 44.81 9.10 -2.75
CA PRO A 85 44.72 9.71 -1.43
C PRO A 85 45.28 11.14 -1.40
N ASP A 86 46.25 11.45 -2.26
CA ASP A 86 46.91 12.76 -2.37
C ASP A 86 45.94 13.91 -2.63
N LEU A 87 44.86 13.65 -3.39
CA LEU A 87 43.83 14.65 -3.71
C LEU A 87 42.88 14.94 -2.55
N TYR A 88 42.95 14.14 -1.48
CA TYR A 88 42.08 14.22 -0.30
C TYR A 88 42.89 14.35 1.00
N ALA A 89 44.16 14.76 0.91
CA ALA A 89 45.04 14.98 2.06
C ALA A 89 44.50 16.01 3.06
N ASP A 90 43.65 16.93 2.59
CA ASP A 90 42.96 17.94 3.40
C ASP A 90 41.87 17.34 4.32
N GLY A 91 41.64 16.02 4.26
CA GLY A 91 40.78 15.26 5.18
C GLY A 91 39.30 15.21 4.79
N GLY A 92 38.91 15.79 3.65
CA GLY A 92 37.52 15.82 3.18
C GLY A 92 37.11 14.56 2.39
N PRO A 93 35.88 14.01 2.58
CA PRO A 93 35.34 12.97 1.72
C PRO A 93 35.17 13.46 0.27
N PRO A 94 35.23 12.56 -0.73
CA PRO A 94 34.92 12.92 -2.11
C PRO A 94 33.51 13.53 -2.25
N PRO A 95 33.27 14.52 -3.14
CA PRO A 95 31.93 15.07 -3.36
C PRO A 95 30.87 14.02 -3.71
N ALA A 96 31.27 12.95 -4.40
CA ALA A 96 30.41 11.81 -4.72
C ALA A 96 29.85 11.11 -3.48
N PHE A 97 30.57 11.12 -2.35
CA PHE A 97 30.11 10.53 -1.10
C PHE A 97 28.84 11.21 -0.60
N TRP A 98 28.77 12.54 -0.67
CA TRP A 98 27.59 13.30 -0.25
C TRP A 98 26.38 13.02 -1.15
N VAL A 99 26.61 12.84 -2.46
CA VAL A 99 25.56 12.44 -3.39
C VAL A 99 25.05 11.04 -3.05
N ALA A 100 25.95 10.09 -2.77
CA ALA A 100 25.56 8.76 -2.33
C ALA A 100 24.81 8.80 -0.98
N LEU A 101 25.20 9.67 -0.06
CA LEU A 101 24.50 9.85 1.21
C LEU A 101 23.09 10.41 1.02
N LEU A 102 22.92 11.42 0.16
CA LEU A 102 21.59 11.93 -0.20
C LEU A 102 20.74 10.87 -0.90
N ALA A 103 21.34 10.02 -1.72
CA ALA A 103 20.66 8.92 -2.40
C ALA A 103 20.09 7.88 -1.42
N LEU A 104 20.52 7.84 -0.15
CA LEU A 104 19.90 7.02 0.90
C LEU A 104 18.43 7.39 1.13
N GLY A 105 18.06 8.65 0.85
CA GLY A 105 16.67 9.11 0.93
C GLY A 105 15.73 8.32 0.00
N LEU A 106 16.24 7.76 -1.10
CA LEU A 106 15.43 7.01 -2.06
C LEU A 106 14.91 5.68 -1.51
N PRO A 107 15.76 4.72 -1.05
CA PRO A 107 15.27 3.49 -0.42
C PRO A 107 14.43 3.79 0.82
N LEU A 108 14.85 4.74 1.68
CA LEU A 108 14.10 5.08 2.89
C LEU A 108 12.71 5.64 2.57
N GLY A 109 12.65 6.62 1.65
CA GLY A 109 11.39 7.20 1.19
C GLY A 109 10.47 6.16 0.55
N PHE A 110 11.02 5.29 -0.29
CA PHE A 110 10.28 4.17 -0.86
C PHE A 110 9.72 3.25 0.24
N GLY A 111 10.53 2.86 1.23
CA GLY A 111 10.10 2.00 2.33
C GLY A 111 8.95 2.59 3.15
N VAL A 112 9.01 3.89 3.44
CA VAL A 112 7.93 4.62 4.13
C VAL A 112 6.66 4.63 3.27
N LEU A 113 6.75 5.04 2.00
CA LEU A 113 5.60 5.09 1.09
C LEU A 113 4.96 3.71 0.89
N ALA A 114 5.77 2.68 0.72
CA ALA A 114 5.31 1.30 0.57
C ALA A 114 4.59 0.80 1.83
N THR A 115 5.12 1.11 3.01
CA THR A 115 4.48 0.75 4.28
C THR A 115 3.14 1.47 4.45
N LEU A 116 3.10 2.78 4.19
CA LEU A 116 1.86 3.58 4.25
C LEU A 116 0.81 3.06 3.27
N TYR A 117 1.21 2.70 2.05
CA TYR A 117 0.28 2.12 1.08
C TYR A 117 -0.22 0.72 1.49
N GLY A 118 0.62 -0.07 2.16
CA GLY A 118 0.22 -1.32 2.80
C GLY A 118 -0.86 -1.10 3.87
N LEU A 119 -0.63 -0.11 4.75
CA LEU A 119 -1.54 0.25 5.84
C LEU A 119 -2.85 0.88 5.32
N PHE A 120 -2.78 1.65 4.25
CA PHE A 120 -3.96 2.14 3.54
C PHE A 120 -4.83 0.98 3.02
N GLY A 121 -4.19 -0.07 2.49
CA GLY A 121 -4.87 -1.31 2.15
C GLY A 121 -5.58 -1.94 3.35
N ALA A 122 -4.88 -2.07 4.48
CA ALA A 122 -5.46 -2.58 5.72
C ALA A 122 -6.70 -1.77 6.15
N TYR A 123 -6.60 -0.45 6.12
CA TYR A 123 -7.71 0.45 6.48
C TYR A 123 -8.92 0.29 5.56
N ARG A 124 -8.72 0.18 4.25
CA ARG A 124 -9.82 0.00 3.28
C ARG A 124 -10.52 -1.35 3.46
N VAL A 125 -9.75 -2.42 3.66
CA VAL A 125 -10.27 -3.77 3.92
C VAL A 125 -11.05 -3.79 5.24
N TYR A 126 -10.51 -3.15 6.28
CA TYR A 126 -11.19 -3.00 7.56
C TYR A 126 -12.55 -2.31 7.42
N ARG A 127 -12.68 -1.29 6.57
CA ARG A 127 -13.96 -0.62 6.26
C ARG A 127 -14.90 -1.40 5.33
N GLY A 128 -14.50 -2.58 4.86
CA GLY A 128 -15.31 -3.40 3.94
C GLY A 128 -15.35 -2.85 2.52
N GLN A 129 -14.41 -1.96 2.17
CA GLN A 129 -14.30 -1.46 0.80
C GLN A 129 -13.48 -2.41 -0.08
N PRO A 130 -13.80 -2.50 -1.38
CA PRO A 130 -13.01 -3.28 -2.31
C PRO A 130 -11.60 -2.67 -2.45
N PHE A 131 -10.57 -3.45 -2.13
CA PHE A 131 -9.17 -3.03 -2.22
C PHE A 131 -8.36 -4.04 -3.04
N ARG A 132 -7.72 -3.56 -4.11
CA ARG A 132 -6.86 -4.36 -5.00
C ARG A 132 -5.56 -3.59 -5.25
N TYR A 133 -4.42 -4.22 -5.04
CA TYR A 133 -3.13 -3.62 -5.39
C TYR A 133 -2.96 -3.57 -6.90
N LEU A 134 -2.65 -2.39 -7.43
CA LEU A 134 -2.43 -2.14 -8.85
C LEU A 134 -1.35 -3.02 -9.49
N LEU A 135 -0.38 -3.50 -8.70
CA LEU A 135 0.73 -4.34 -9.20
C LEU A 135 0.39 -5.82 -9.36
N VAL A 136 -0.59 -6.35 -8.62
CA VAL A 136 -0.81 -7.81 -8.51
C VAL A 136 -1.86 -8.32 -9.52
N GLY A 137 -2.56 -7.42 -10.22
CA GLY A 137 -3.61 -7.80 -11.17
C GLY A 137 -3.11 -8.54 -12.42
N ARG A 138 -1.87 -8.32 -12.89
CA ARG A 138 -1.40 -8.82 -14.19
C ARG A 138 -0.62 -10.14 -14.16
N LEU A 139 0.07 -10.48 -13.07
CA LEU A 139 0.87 -11.71 -13.00
C LEU A 139 0.03 -12.96 -12.73
N VAL A 140 -0.96 -12.86 -11.84
CA VAL A 140 -1.85 -13.98 -11.52
C VAL A 140 -2.76 -14.34 -12.69
N GLN A 141 -3.11 -13.36 -13.52
CA GLN A 141 -3.96 -13.56 -14.70
C GLN A 141 -3.24 -14.36 -15.80
N ARG A 142 -1.93 -14.16 -15.98
CA ARG A 142 -1.12 -14.92 -16.95
C ARG A 142 -0.95 -16.39 -16.60
N GLU A 143 -0.78 -16.70 -15.31
CA GLU A 143 -0.69 -18.09 -14.84
C GLU A 143 -2.02 -18.83 -14.95
N LEU A 144 -3.14 -18.15 -14.65
CA LEU A 144 -4.48 -18.73 -14.88
C LEU A 144 -4.78 -18.95 -16.37
N GLU A 145 -4.37 -18.03 -17.24
CA GLU A 145 -4.53 -18.17 -18.69
C GLU A 145 -3.63 -19.27 -19.27
N ALA A 146 -2.40 -19.42 -18.76
CA ALA A 146 -1.49 -20.50 -19.14
C ALA A 146 -2.03 -21.87 -18.70
N LEU A 147 -2.55 -21.98 -17.48
CA LEU A 147 -3.17 -23.21 -16.96
C LEU A 147 -4.51 -23.51 -17.64
N ALA A 148 -5.31 -22.49 -17.98
CA ALA A 148 -6.54 -22.66 -18.76
C ALA A 148 -6.26 -23.06 -20.21
N GLY A 149 -5.17 -22.54 -20.81
CA GLY A 149 -4.69 -22.94 -22.13
C GLY A 149 -4.12 -24.36 -22.16
N GLN A 150 -3.59 -24.86 -21.04
CA GLN A 150 -3.15 -26.25 -20.89
C GLN A 150 -4.30 -27.22 -20.57
N ALA A 151 -5.45 -26.73 -20.08
CA ALA A 151 -6.65 -27.52 -19.84
C ALA A 151 -7.52 -27.71 -21.09
N GLN A 152 -7.25 -26.97 -22.18
CA GLN A 152 -7.86 -27.20 -23.48
C GLN A 152 -7.07 -28.31 -24.19
N PRO A 153 -7.61 -29.55 -24.35
CA PRO A 153 -6.98 -30.54 -25.22
C PRO A 153 -6.94 -30.00 -26.67
N PRO A 154 -5.96 -30.42 -27.49
CA PRO A 154 -5.94 -30.05 -28.89
C PRO A 154 -7.15 -30.66 -29.60
N ASP A 155 -8.23 -29.89 -29.76
CA ASP A 155 -9.35 -30.27 -30.62
C ASP A 155 -8.90 -30.23 -32.08
N GLY A 156 -8.49 -31.41 -32.55
CA GLY A 156 -8.03 -31.66 -33.91
C GLY A 156 -8.54 -32.98 -34.50
N ALA A 157 -9.66 -33.53 -34.01
CA ALA A 157 -10.33 -34.66 -34.64
C ALA A 157 -11.86 -34.49 -34.64
N HIS A 158 -12.35 -33.52 -35.41
CA HIS A 158 -13.72 -33.54 -35.95
C HIS A 158 -13.62 -33.84 -37.46
N PRO A 159 -14.05 -35.02 -37.93
CA PRO A 159 -14.16 -35.29 -39.37
C PRO A 159 -15.31 -34.49 -40.00
N PRO A 160 -15.24 -34.15 -41.30
CA PRO A 160 -16.14 -33.17 -41.91
C PRO A 160 -17.45 -33.77 -42.42
N ALA A 161 -18.46 -32.88 -42.45
CA ALA A 161 -19.64 -32.85 -43.32
C ALA A 161 -20.83 -33.81 -43.05
N SER A 162 -21.99 -33.21 -42.76
CA SER A 162 -23.16 -33.30 -43.66
C SER A 162 -24.23 -32.26 -43.29
N THR A 163 -24.46 -31.34 -44.21
CA THR A 163 -25.62 -30.42 -44.28
C THR A 163 -26.93 -31.17 -44.52
N PRO A 164 -28.05 -30.76 -43.92
CA PRO A 164 -29.37 -30.95 -44.50
C PRO A 164 -29.92 -29.64 -45.11
N PRO A 165 -30.81 -29.72 -46.11
CA PRO A 165 -31.14 -28.63 -47.03
C PRO A 165 -32.27 -27.69 -46.54
N SER A 166 -32.30 -26.52 -47.16
CA SER A 166 -33.24 -25.40 -46.93
C SER A 166 -34.67 -25.62 -47.47
N ASP A 167 -35.66 -25.17 -46.66
CA ASP A 167 -36.95 -24.51 -47.00
C ASP A 167 -38.11 -25.30 -47.67
N PRO A 168 -39.44 -24.93 -47.51
CA PRO A 168 -39.96 -23.55 -47.60
C PRO A 168 -41.15 -23.08 -46.69
N GLN A 169 -41.07 -21.80 -46.28
CA GLN A 169 -42.10 -20.73 -46.27
C GLN A 169 -43.60 -21.05 -46.06
N ILE A 170 -44.20 -20.57 -44.95
CA ILE A 170 -45.59 -20.04 -44.89
C ILE A 170 -45.64 -18.80 -43.95
N ALA A 171 -46.37 -17.78 -44.41
CA ALA A 171 -46.46 -16.38 -43.97
C ALA A 171 -47.20 -16.12 -42.62
N PRO A 172 -47.19 -14.87 -42.08
CA PRO A 172 -47.69 -14.54 -40.74
C PRO A 172 -49.15 -14.05 -40.73
N PRO A 173 -49.83 -14.04 -39.57
CA PRO A 173 -50.91 -13.10 -39.32
C PRO A 173 -50.61 -12.15 -38.14
N ALA A 174 -51.00 -10.89 -38.34
CA ALA A 174 -50.96 -9.80 -37.38
C ALA A 174 -52.26 -9.75 -36.50
N PRO A 175 -52.60 -8.66 -35.78
CA PRO A 175 -52.60 -8.58 -34.31
C PRO A 175 -53.99 -8.34 -33.67
N ALA A 176 -54.19 -8.66 -32.39
CA ALA A 176 -55.22 -8.02 -31.55
C ALA A 176 -55.14 -8.40 -30.05
N ALA A 177 -55.11 -7.37 -29.19
CA ALA A 177 -55.87 -7.16 -27.93
C ALA A 177 -55.76 -8.22 -26.80
N SER A 178 -55.58 -7.94 -25.50
CA SER A 178 -56.01 -6.83 -24.63
C SER A 178 -55.20 -6.85 -23.31
N ALA A 179 -55.13 -5.69 -22.65
CA ALA A 179 -54.60 -5.35 -21.31
C ALA A 179 -55.27 -6.19 -20.16
N PRO A 180 -54.92 -6.04 -18.84
CA PRO A 180 -54.18 -4.94 -18.19
C PRO A 180 -53.18 -5.30 -17.06
N ALA A 181 -52.27 -4.35 -16.77
CA ALA A 181 -51.48 -4.32 -15.54
C ALA A 181 -52.30 -3.76 -14.37
N PRO A 182 -52.02 -4.19 -13.13
CA PRO A 182 -51.75 -3.24 -12.04
C PRO A 182 -50.78 -3.80 -10.96
N PRO A 183 -50.44 -3.06 -9.89
CA PRO A 183 -50.10 -1.63 -9.84
C PRO A 183 -48.76 -1.39 -9.11
N ALA A 184 -48.13 -0.25 -9.40
CA ALA A 184 -47.01 0.28 -8.61
C ALA A 184 -47.52 0.84 -7.26
N PRO A 185 -46.79 0.68 -6.14
CA PRO A 185 -47.01 1.50 -4.96
C PRO A 185 -46.41 2.90 -5.15
N ALA A 186 -47.20 3.87 -4.70
CA ALA A 186 -47.10 5.30 -4.92
C ALA A 186 -45.82 5.94 -4.38
N ALA A 187 -45.41 7.01 -5.07
CA ALA A 187 -44.52 8.03 -4.54
C ALA A 187 -45.13 8.70 -3.31
N SER A 188 -44.31 8.97 -2.30
CA SER A 188 -44.56 10.00 -1.30
C SER A 188 -43.31 10.87 -1.21
N THR A 189 -43.41 12.00 -1.91
CA THR A 189 -42.85 13.33 -1.62
C THR A 189 -41.46 13.46 -0.98
N PRO A 190 -40.53 14.19 -1.63
CA PRO A 190 -39.28 14.64 -1.00
C PRO A 190 -39.48 15.99 -0.28
N ALA A 191 -39.02 16.12 0.97
CA ALA A 191 -38.52 17.35 1.61
C ALA A 191 -38.20 17.10 3.10
N PRO A 192 -37.24 17.80 3.76
CA PRO A 192 -36.66 19.09 3.38
C PRO A 192 -35.12 19.09 3.18
N PRO A 193 -34.55 20.15 2.58
CA PRO A 193 -33.11 20.36 2.50
C PRO A 193 -32.51 20.50 3.91
N ALA A 194 -31.33 19.91 4.10
CA ALA A 194 -30.54 20.10 5.30
C ALA A 194 -30.26 21.59 5.53
N PRO A 195 -30.37 22.11 6.77
CA PRO A 195 -30.01 23.47 7.07
C PRO A 195 -28.51 23.70 6.80
N ALA A 196 -28.22 24.84 6.16
CA ALA A 196 -26.87 25.37 5.96
C ALA A 196 -26.09 25.39 7.29
N PRO A 197 -24.75 25.27 7.27
CA PRO A 197 -23.95 25.40 8.48
C PRO A 197 -24.10 26.82 9.03
N ALA A 198 -24.90 26.96 10.09
CA ALA A 198 -24.95 28.15 10.92
C ALA A 198 -23.58 28.32 11.60
N GLU A 199 -22.91 29.40 11.21
CA GLU A 199 -22.27 30.37 12.09
C GLU A 199 -21.64 29.83 13.39
N ALA A 200 -20.30 29.87 13.40
CA ALA A 200 -19.52 29.86 14.63
C ALA A 200 -19.88 31.07 15.51
N PRO A 201 -20.04 30.88 16.83
CA PRO A 201 -19.97 31.96 17.80
C PRO A 201 -18.78 31.73 18.75
N PRO A 202 -18.39 32.72 19.56
CA PRO A 202 -17.28 33.61 19.24
C PRO A 202 -16.04 33.32 20.10
N ALA A 203 -14.96 33.99 19.74
CA ALA A 203 -13.77 34.14 20.57
C ALA A 203 -14.13 34.59 22.00
N SER A 204 -13.77 33.79 22.99
CA SER A 204 -13.59 34.25 24.37
C SER A 204 -12.15 34.72 24.54
N SER A 205 -11.95 35.99 24.24
CA SER A 205 -10.85 36.80 24.77
C SER A 205 -11.33 37.45 26.07
N ASP A 206 -10.83 36.94 27.19
CA ASP A 206 -10.58 37.68 28.44
C ASP A 206 -9.33 37.00 29.02
N GLY A 207 -8.16 37.62 29.18
CA GLY A 207 -7.89 39.02 29.41
C GLY A 207 -7.65 39.24 30.90
N GLN A 208 -6.39 39.42 31.27
CA GLN A 208 -5.86 39.94 32.55
C GLN A 208 -5.68 38.89 33.67
N THR A 209 -4.57 38.81 34.42
CA THR A 209 -3.44 39.73 34.66
C THR A 209 -2.41 39.00 35.53
N GLY A 210 -1.11 39.22 35.32
CA GLY A 210 -0.11 38.93 36.35
C GLY A 210 1.25 38.40 35.87
N ALA A 211 1.96 39.17 35.04
CA ALA A 211 3.42 39.20 35.16
C ALA A 211 3.78 40.30 36.17
N PRO A 212 4.86 40.14 36.96
CA PRO A 212 6.12 40.71 36.47
C PRO A 212 7.35 39.83 36.75
N GLN A 213 8.10 39.57 35.68
CA GLN A 213 9.51 39.95 35.50
C GLN A 213 10.42 40.08 36.74
N ARG A 214 11.45 39.21 36.79
CA ARG A 214 12.87 39.40 37.21
C ARG A 214 13.44 38.02 37.56
N ALA A 215 14.64 37.59 37.23
CA ALA A 215 15.81 38.19 36.63
C ALA A 215 16.70 37.06 36.06
N ALA A 216 17.38 37.33 34.96
CA ALA A 216 18.75 36.84 34.71
C ALA A 216 19.68 38.06 34.91
N PRO A 217 21.02 37.95 34.99
CA PRO A 217 21.91 36.83 34.65
C PRO A 217 23.01 36.62 35.74
N ASP A 218 24.20 36.13 35.34
CA ASP A 218 25.48 36.02 36.09
C ASP A 218 25.76 34.62 36.68
N SER A 219 26.93 34.00 36.55
CA SER A 219 28.22 34.40 36.00
C SER A 219 29.07 33.16 35.68
N GLU A 220 30.02 33.39 34.78
CA GLU A 220 31.23 32.62 34.53
C GLU A 220 31.91 32.06 35.79
N ARG A 221 32.46 30.83 35.69
CA ARG A 221 33.89 30.50 35.81
C ARG A 221 34.15 29.12 36.47
N PRO A 222 35.03 28.27 35.89
CA PRO A 222 35.44 26.99 36.48
C PRO A 222 36.56 27.17 37.54
N PRO A 223 36.68 26.27 38.52
CA PRO A 223 37.83 26.24 39.44
C PRO A 223 39.06 25.51 38.84
N GLU A 224 40.23 26.14 39.00
CA GLU A 224 41.59 25.64 38.72
C GLU A 224 41.94 24.31 39.42
N PRO A 225 42.84 23.49 38.85
CA PRO A 225 43.54 22.43 39.57
C PRO A 225 44.76 22.96 40.36
N PRO A 226 45.11 22.37 41.52
CA PRO A 226 46.18 22.84 42.39
C PRO A 226 47.61 22.52 41.92
N ALA A 227 48.51 23.39 42.39
CA ALA A 227 49.94 23.53 42.13
C ALA A 227 50.81 22.26 42.17
N ALA A 228 51.78 22.21 41.26
CA ALA A 228 52.99 21.39 41.39
C ALA A 228 54.07 22.15 42.20
N PRO A 229 54.82 21.48 43.10
CA PRO A 229 55.97 22.09 43.77
C PRO A 229 57.20 22.09 42.86
N GLY A 230 57.97 23.18 42.92
CA GLY A 230 59.19 23.36 42.13
C GLY A 230 60.42 22.63 42.69
N ALA A 231 61.31 22.27 41.78
CA ALA A 231 62.79 22.32 41.83
C ALA A 231 63.33 21.58 40.60
#